data_AF-U1Q4N9-F1
#
_entry.id   AF-U1Q4N9-F1
#
_cell.length_a   1.000
_cell.length_b   1.000
_cell.length_c   1.000
_cell.angle_alpha   90.00
_cell.angle_beta   90.00
_cell.angle_gamma   90.00
#
_symmetry.space_group_name_H-M   'P 1'
#
loop_
_entity.id
_entity.type
_entity.pdbx_description
1 polymer ?
#
loop_
_entity_poly.entity_id
_entity_poly.type
_entity_poly.pdbx_seq_one_letter_code
_entity_poly.pdbx_strand_id
1 'polypeptide(L)'
;MPTAQSDAQWVNVLYQSSTDLYPRGYPYQAMDAKVNTVSTDVDTVVASQGLWTNVPDLDAVRILMDGDLNGQAKTRTTSDDYKQDFTAAKGQYLTVCSMNLAFRREIIPAFYQFPMDDNQWEVGRFDDIWSGVLLKRAVDLQGKTIYNGAPLCAHNKAPRSTFGDLADEVAGLELNEHFWEVIDTVNPERESYRGTAVAVGKRLEQGDFSSWQNGAFLNHCGKYLLDWLDCLETITSHSANPSATE
;
A
#
# COMPACT_ATOMS: atom_id res chain seq x y z
N MET A 1 2.24 -16.42 -15.69
CA MET A 1 0.97 -15.83 -15.19
C MET A 1 0.76 -14.45 -15.80
N PRO A 2 -0.48 -13.95 -15.85
CA PRO A 2 -0.78 -12.60 -16.30
C PRO A 2 -0.03 -11.53 -15.46
N THR A 3 0.68 -10.63 -16.11
CA THR A 3 1.37 -9.49 -15.48
C THR A 3 0.85 -8.20 -16.07
N ALA A 4 0.21 -7.40 -15.23
CA ALA A 4 -0.41 -6.13 -15.58
C ALA A 4 0.60 -4.98 -15.49
N GLN A 5 0.42 -4.02 -16.39
CA GLN A 5 1.13 -2.74 -16.40
C GLN A 5 0.20 -1.68 -16.98
N SER A 6 0.41 -0.41 -16.62
CA SER A 6 -0.31 0.71 -17.19
C SER A 6 0.63 1.83 -17.66
N ASP A 7 0.05 2.78 -18.40
CA ASP A 7 0.69 4.01 -18.84
C ASP A 7 0.87 5.07 -17.72
N ALA A 8 0.36 4.80 -16.51
CA ALA A 8 0.46 5.69 -15.34
C ALA A 8 1.32 5.12 -14.20
N GLN A 9 2.06 4.02 -14.45
CA GLN A 9 2.84 3.30 -13.42
C GLN A 9 2.00 2.76 -12.24
N TRP A 10 0.68 2.70 -12.40
CA TRP A 10 -0.26 2.21 -11.39
C TRP A 10 -1.24 1.23 -12.00
N VAL A 11 -1.34 0.04 -11.40
CA VAL A 11 -2.30 -0.98 -11.80
C VAL A 11 -3.45 -0.98 -10.80
N ASN A 12 -4.64 -0.60 -11.25
CA ASN A 12 -5.86 -0.71 -10.46
C ASN A 12 -6.19 -2.20 -10.22
N VAL A 13 -6.30 -2.66 -8.98
CA VAL A 13 -6.61 -4.09 -8.72
C VAL A 13 -8.03 -4.50 -9.14
N LEU A 14 -8.88 -3.55 -9.51
CA LEU A 14 -10.22 -3.74 -10.08
C LEU A 14 -10.26 -3.61 -11.61
N TYR A 15 -9.12 -3.54 -12.32
CA TYR A 15 -9.07 -3.30 -13.78
C TYR A 15 -9.85 -4.32 -14.63
N GLN A 16 -10.20 -5.47 -14.07
CA GLN A 16 -10.95 -6.52 -14.76
C GLN A 16 -12.48 -6.38 -14.62
N SER A 17 -12.93 -5.57 -13.65
CA SER A 17 -14.34 -5.24 -13.42
C SER A 17 -14.89 -4.40 -14.56
N SER A 18 -16.20 -4.47 -14.78
CA SER A 18 -16.92 -3.54 -15.67
C SER A 18 -17.25 -2.21 -15.00
N THR A 19 -16.95 -2.08 -13.70
CA THR A 19 -17.16 -0.85 -12.94
C THR A 19 -15.96 0.08 -13.05
N ASP A 20 -16.20 1.38 -12.99
CA ASP A 20 -15.15 2.40 -12.93
C ASP A 20 -14.79 2.70 -11.47
N LEU A 21 -14.40 1.65 -10.75
CA LEU A 21 -14.03 1.74 -9.33
C LEU A 21 -12.52 1.72 -9.15
N TYR A 22 -12.05 2.57 -8.26
CA TYR A 22 -10.65 2.65 -7.86
C TYR A 22 -10.54 2.44 -6.35
N PRO A 23 -9.73 1.48 -5.88
CA PRO A 23 -9.52 1.24 -4.47
C PRO A 23 -9.00 2.48 -3.73
N ARG A 24 -9.26 2.54 -2.43
CA ARG A 24 -8.73 3.56 -1.54
C ARG A 24 -7.20 3.66 -1.70
N GLY A 25 -6.70 4.90 -1.78
CA GLY A 25 -5.28 5.16 -1.99
C GLY A 25 -4.79 5.07 -3.43
N TYR A 26 -5.63 4.65 -4.39
CA TYR A 26 -5.27 4.73 -5.80
C TYR A 26 -5.18 6.20 -6.24
N PRO A 27 -4.03 6.67 -6.77
CA PRO A 27 -3.84 8.08 -7.09
C PRO A 27 -4.87 8.59 -8.10
N TYR A 28 -5.41 9.77 -7.82
CA TYR A 28 -6.35 10.46 -8.69
C TYR A 28 -5.71 10.77 -10.04
N GLN A 29 -4.43 11.15 -10.07
CA GLN A 29 -3.72 11.43 -11.32
C GLN A 29 -3.54 10.20 -12.23
N ALA A 30 -3.66 9.00 -11.67
CA ALA A 30 -3.50 7.73 -12.39
C ALA A 30 -4.84 7.08 -12.75
N MET A 31 -5.98 7.75 -12.50
CA MET A 31 -7.28 7.29 -12.98
C MET A 31 -7.29 7.22 -14.51
N ASP A 32 -8.17 6.38 -15.05
CA ASP A 32 -8.31 6.12 -16.50
C ASP A 32 -7.06 5.54 -17.17
N ALA A 33 -6.05 5.14 -16.39
CA ALA A 33 -4.85 4.50 -16.88
C ALA A 33 -5.19 3.23 -17.67
N LYS A 34 -4.55 3.08 -18.82
CA LYS A 34 -4.78 1.96 -19.73
C LYS A 34 -3.95 0.79 -19.29
N VAL A 35 -4.61 -0.22 -18.72
CA VAL A 35 -3.96 -1.46 -18.30
C VAL A 35 -3.82 -2.40 -19.49
N ASN A 36 -2.61 -2.91 -19.70
CA ASN A 36 -2.36 -4.05 -20.56
C ASN A 36 -1.73 -5.19 -19.77
N THR A 37 -1.91 -6.41 -20.25
CA THR A 37 -1.41 -7.62 -19.59
C THR A 37 -0.54 -8.43 -20.53
N VAL A 38 0.57 -8.91 -20.02
CA VAL A 38 1.48 -9.82 -20.74
C VAL A 38 1.67 -11.10 -19.92
N SER A 39 1.93 -12.23 -20.58
CA SER A 39 2.25 -13.46 -19.86
C SER A 39 3.73 -13.47 -19.49
N THR A 40 4.04 -13.65 -18.21
CA THR A 40 5.42 -13.75 -17.71
C THR A 40 5.60 -14.99 -16.84
N ASP A 41 6.83 -15.49 -16.76
CA ASP A 41 7.17 -16.52 -15.78
C ASP A 41 7.42 -15.87 -14.42
N VAL A 42 6.68 -16.32 -13.41
CA VAL A 42 6.79 -15.83 -12.03
C VAL A 42 7.47 -16.90 -11.21
N ASP A 43 8.69 -16.61 -10.76
CA ASP A 43 9.49 -17.55 -9.97
C ASP A 43 9.23 -17.40 -8.47
N THR A 44 9.49 -16.21 -7.91
CA THR A 44 9.45 -15.99 -6.46
C THR A 44 8.39 -14.96 -6.04
N VAL A 45 7.29 -15.46 -5.48
CA VAL A 45 6.27 -14.65 -4.79
C VAL A 45 6.63 -14.51 -3.30
N VAL A 46 6.62 -13.26 -2.80
CA VAL A 46 6.93 -12.94 -1.40
C VAL A 46 5.76 -12.34 -0.63
N ALA A 47 4.81 -11.78 -1.34
CA ALA A 47 3.54 -11.29 -0.80
C ALA A 47 2.41 -11.70 -1.77
N SER A 48 1.29 -12.11 -1.19
CA SER A 48 0.09 -12.54 -1.89
C SER A 48 -1.08 -11.77 -1.32
N GLN A 49 -1.58 -10.81 -2.09
CA GLN A 49 -2.77 -10.05 -1.80
C GLN A 49 -3.98 -10.81 -2.34
N GLY A 50 -4.80 -11.32 -1.42
CA GLY A 50 -6.13 -11.76 -1.73
C GLY A 50 -7.05 -10.56 -1.93
N LEU A 51 -7.95 -10.63 -2.92
CA LEU A 51 -8.90 -9.54 -3.21
C LEU A 51 -10.21 -9.75 -2.42
N TRP A 52 -11.19 -8.89 -2.64
CA TRP A 52 -12.39 -8.81 -1.82
C TRP A 52 -13.70 -8.75 -2.62
N THR A 53 -14.73 -9.38 -2.08
CA THR A 53 -16.12 -9.28 -2.56
C THR A 53 -16.96 -8.48 -1.57
N ASN A 54 -18.21 -8.19 -1.94
CA ASN A 54 -19.17 -7.37 -1.20
C ASN A 54 -18.81 -5.88 -1.19
N VAL A 55 -18.39 -5.30 -0.06
CA VAL A 55 -18.12 -3.86 0.00
C VAL A 55 -16.71 -3.60 -0.53
N PRO A 56 -16.50 -2.91 -1.66
CA PRO A 56 -15.15 -2.57 -2.10
C PRO A 56 -14.46 -1.62 -1.11
N ASP A 57 -13.16 -1.76 -0.93
CA ASP A 57 -12.35 -0.81 -0.16
C ASP A 57 -12.14 0.47 -0.98
N LEU A 58 -13.11 1.37 -0.92
CA LEU A 58 -13.08 2.70 -1.54
C LEU A 58 -12.82 3.78 -0.50
N ASP A 59 -12.28 4.91 -0.96
CA ASP A 59 -12.16 6.11 -0.13
C ASP A 59 -13.53 6.80 0.07
N ALA A 60 -13.59 7.70 1.04
CA ALA A 60 -14.80 8.38 1.45
C ALA A 60 -15.37 9.26 0.33
N VAL A 61 -14.52 9.88 -0.49
CA VAL A 61 -14.96 10.69 -1.65
C VAL A 61 -15.78 9.82 -2.60
N ARG A 62 -15.27 8.65 -2.99
CA ARG A 62 -15.97 7.72 -3.89
C ARG A 62 -17.24 7.14 -3.25
N ILE A 63 -17.22 6.83 -1.95
CA ILE A 63 -18.42 6.38 -1.22
C ILE A 63 -19.51 7.47 -1.18
N LEU A 64 -19.12 8.74 -1.00
CA LEU A 64 -20.05 9.88 -1.05
C LEU A 64 -20.61 10.10 -2.46
N MET A 65 -19.83 9.86 -3.51
CA MET A 65 -20.31 9.91 -4.90
C MET A 65 -21.35 8.81 -5.19
N ASP A 66 -21.24 7.65 -4.54
CA ASP A 66 -22.28 6.60 -4.51
C ASP A 66 -23.53 7.02 -3.69
N GLY A 67 -23.47 8.16 -2.99
CA GLY A 67 -24.52 8.69 -2.13
C GLY A 67 -24.76 7.87 -0.86
N ASP A 68 -23.75 7.16 -0.37
CA ASP A 68 -23.79 6.48 0.93
C ASP A 68 -23.21 7.36 2.03
N LEU A 69 -23.83 7.33 3.22
CA LEU A 69 -23.43 8.10 4.40
C LEU A 69 -22.97 7.20 5.56
N ASN A 70 -22.99 5.88 5.36
CA ASN A 70 -22.71 4.86 6.35
C ASN A 70 -21.39 4.13 6.09
N GLY A 71 -20.52 4.70 5.25
CA GLY A 71 -19.16 4.22 5.01
C GLY A 71 -19.15 2.95 4.15
N GLN A 72 -20.22 2.66 3.42
CA GLN A 72 -20.39 1.45 2.62
C GLN A 72 -20.78 1.81 1.19
N ALA A 73 -19.88 1.56 0.24
CA ALA A 73 -20.18 1.72 -1.18
C ALA A 73 -21.45 0.94 -1.57
N LYS A 74 -22.36 1.57 -2.33
CA LYS A 74 -23.58 0.88 -2.78
C LYS A 74 -23.26 -0.12 -3.86
N THR A 75 -22.29 0.22 -4.70
CA THR A 75 -21.73 -0.71 -5.68
C THR A 75 -20.99 -1.82 -4.95
N ARG A 76 -21.35 -3.08 -5.23
CA ARG A 76 -20.76 -4.27 -4.59
C ARG A 76 -19.88 -5.01 -5.59
N THR A 77 -18.75 -5.54 -5.11
CA THR A 77 -17.91 -6.44 -5.91
C THR A 77 -18.33 -7.90 -5.72
N THR A 78 -18.15 -8.70 -6.76
CA THR A 78 -18.44 -10.13 -6.80
C THR A 78 -17.22 -10.88 -7.33
N SER A 79 -17.26 -12.22 -7.35
CA SER A 79 -16.20 -13.01 -7.99
C SER A 79 -16.04 -12.69 -9.49
N ASP A 80 -17.11 -12.25 -10.15
CA ASP A 80 -17.11 -11.98 -11.60
C ASP A 80 -16.28 -10.74 -11.97
N ASP A 81 -15.98 -9.89 -10.99
CA ASP A 81 -15.07 -8.74 -11.13
C ASP A 81 -13.59 -9.15 -11.21
N TYR A 82 -13.27 -10.41 -10.91
CA TYR A 82 -11.92 -10.95 -10.85
C TYR A 82 -11.76 -12.15 -11.79
N LYS A 83 -11.52 -11.88 -13.08
CA LYS A 83 -11.49 -12.92 -14.13
C LYS A 83 -10.27 -13.84 -14.04
N GLN A 84 -9.14 -13.32 -13.60
CA GLN A 84 -7.90 -14.06 -13.41
C GLN A 84 -6.99 -13.40 -12.38
N ASP A 85 -6.16 -14.22 -11.75
CA ASP A 85 -5.07 -13.75 -10.88
C ASP A 85 -3.97 -13.09 -11.70
N PHE A 86 -3.26 -12.13 -11.11
CA PHE A 86 -2.23 -11.36 -11.81
C PHE A 86 -1.11 -10.86 -10.89
N THR A 87 -0.02 -10.45 -11.49
CA THR A 87 1.05 -9.68 -10.84
C THR A 87 1.12 -8.29 -11.45
N ALA A 88 1.66 -7.31 -10.73
CA ALA A 88 2.04 -6.03 -11.34
C ALA A 88 3.50 -6.11 -11.82
N ALA A 89 3.80 -5.57 -13.00
CA ALA A 89 5.15 -5.54 -13.53
C ALA A 89 6.10 -4.74 -12.60
N LYS A 90 7.41 -4.91 -12.80
CA LYS A 90 8.42 -4.09 -12.12
C LYS A 90 8.18 -2.61 -12.43
N GLY A 91 8.20 -1.75 -11.41
CA GLY A 91 7.93 -0.32 -11.52
C GLY A 91 6.44 0.05 -11.64
N GLN A 92 5.54 -0.93 -11.57
CA GLN A 92 4.09 -0.71 -11.53
C GLN A 92 3.59 -0.85 -10.10
N TYR A 93 3.13 0.26 -9.51
CA TYR A 93 2.54 0.28 -8.19
C TYR A 93 1.09 -0.22 -8.22
N LEU A 94 0.59 -0.58 -7.04
CA LEU A 94 -0.80 -0.99 -6.85
C LEU A 94 -1.19 -0.67 -5.40
N THR A 95 -2.49 -0.51 -5.17
CA THR A 95 -3.02 -0.41 -3.82
C THR A 95 -2.88 -1.75 -3.12
N VAL A 96 -2.28 -1.73 -1.93
CA VAL A 96 -2.21 -2.90 -1.06
C VAL A 96 -3.20 -2.75 0.08
N CYS A 97 -3.95 -3.80 0.38
CA CYS A 97 -4.83 -3.90 1.51
C CYS A 97 -4.37 -5.00 2.46
N SER A 98 -4.20 -4.67 3.75
CA SER A 98 -3.70 -5.61 4.75
C SER A 98 -4.75 -6.65 5.21
N MET A 99 -6.04 -6.46 4.87
CA MET A 99 -7.15 -7.30 5.33
C MET A 99 -7.07 -8.77 4.87
N ASN A 100 -6.44 -9.03 3.71
CA ASN A 100 -6.34 -10.36 3.12
C ASN A 100 -4.96 -10.53 2.47
N LEU A 101 -3.95 -10.71 3.31
CA LEU A 101 -2.56 -10.76 2.87
C LEU A 101 -1.82 -11.95 3.49
N ALA A 102 -1.12 -12.71 2.65
CA ALA A 102 -0.13 -13.69 3.08
C ALA A 102 1.26 -13.25 2.61
N PHE A 103 2.28 -13.40 3.46
CA PHE A 103 3.64 -12.96 3.10
C PHE A 103 4.73 -13.82 3.73
N ARG A 104 5.92 -13.78 3.12
CA ARG A 104 7.14 -14.36 3.68
C ARG A 104 7.75 -13.39 4.68
N ARG A 105 8.17 -13.89 5.84
CA ARG A 105 8.80 -13.08 6.91
C ARG A 105 9.95 -12.17 6.47
N GLU A 106 10.61 -12.47 5.35
CA GLU A 106 11.71 -11.65 4.85
C GLU A 106 11.29 -10.22 4.47
N ILE A 107 10.01 -9.98 4.16
CA ILE A 107 9.52 -8.65 3.78
C ILE A 107 9.27 -7.73 4.97
N ILE A 108 9.21 -8.27 6.20
CA ILE A 108 8.81 -7.55 7.43
C ILE A 108 9.49 -6.18 7.58
N PRO A 109 10.80 -6.00 7.30
CA PRO A 109 11.43 -4.68 7.38
C PRO A 109 10.81 -3.62 6.46
N ALA A 110 10.27 -4.02 5.30
CA ALA A 110 9.65 -3.14 4.31
C ALA A 110 8.11 -3.25 4.29
N PHE A 111 7.50 -3.98 5.21
CA PHE A 111 6.05 -4.12 5.33
C PHE A 111 5.57 -3.54 6.67
N TYR A 112 5.81 -2.24 6.82
CA TYR A 112 5.49 -1.45 8.02
C TYR A 112 4.21 -0.63 7.79
N GLN A 113 3.29 -0.67 8.74
CA GLN A 113 2.06 0.15 8.73
C GLN A 113 2.40 1.52 9.34
N PHE A 114 2.27 2.59 8.56
CA PHE A 114 2.67 3.93 8.98
C PHE A 114 1.78 4.49 10.11
N PRO A 115 2.28 5.43 10.95
CA PRO A 115 1.59 5.89 12.16
C PRO A 115 0.43 6.86 11.86
N MET A 116 -0.68 6.32 11.38
CA MET A 116 -1.86 7.09 10.97
C MET A 116 -2.82 7.42 12.13
N ASP A 117 -2.86 6.63 13.21
CA ASP A 117 -3.89 6.78 14.24
C ASP A 117 -3.57 7.83 15.33
N ASP A 118 -2.29 8.17 15.54
CA ASP A 118 -1.85 9.13 16.57
C ASP A 118 -0.83 10.09 15.98
N ASN A 119 -1.31 11.12 15.28
CA ASN A 119 -0.47 12.15 14.69
C ASN A 119 -1.14 13.53 14.72
N GLN A 120 -0.33 14.59 14.81
CA GLN A 120 -0.82 15.98 14.92
C GLN A 120 -1.35 16.56 13.60
N TRP A 121 -1.24 15.84 12.48
CA TRP A 121 -1.69 16.28 11.15
C TRP A 121 -3.06 15.75 10.77
N GLU A 122 -3.67 14.92 11.63
CA GLU A 122 -4.98 14.28 11.40
C GLU A 122 -5.00 13.41 10.13
N VAL A 123 -3.84 12.93 9.69
CA VAL A 123 -3.73 12.05 8.52
C VAL A 123 -4.05 10.63 8.94
N GLY A 124 -5.16 10.08 8.44
CA GLY A 124 -5.62 8.72 8.74
C GLY A 124 -5.71 7.84 7.48
N ARG A 125 -5.87 6.53 7.69
CA ARG A 125 -6.42 5.59 6.68
C ARG A 125 -5.58 5.34 5.42
N PHE A 126 -4.28 5.66 5.44
CA PHE A 126 -3.29 5.35 4.38
C PHE A 126 -2.19 4.37 4.81
N ASP A 127 -2.30 3.79 6.01
CA ASP A 127 -1.29 2.95 6.66
C ASP A 127 -0.86 1.77 5.79
N ASP A 128 -1.84 1.00 5.30
CA ASP A 128 -1.61 -0.18 4.46
C ASP A 128 -1.27 0.18 3.01
N ILE A 129 -1.83 1.27 2.51
CA ILE A 129 -1.54 1.82 1.17
C ILE A 129 -0.07 2.22 1.06
N TRP A 130 0.42 3.06 1.98
CA TRP A 130 1.81 3.53 1.97
C TRP A 130 2.78 2.39 2.32
N SER A 131 2.36 1.45 3.18
CA SER A 131 3.07 0.19 3.39
C SER A 131 3.25 -0.59 2.08
N GLY A 132 2.19 -0.69 1.29
CA GLY A 132 2.17 -1.33 -0.03
C GLY A 132 3.13 -0.70 -1.03
N VAL A 133 3.17 0.63 -1.09
CA VAL A 133 4.08 1.38 -1.96
C VAL A 133 5.55 1.11 -1.60
N LEU A 134 5.90 1.20 -0.31
CA LEU A 134 7.24 0.85 0.18
C LEU A 134 7.57 -0.62 -0.15
N LEU A 135 6.66 -1.54 0.15
CA LEU A 135 6.84 -2.95 -0.10
C LEU A 135 7.07 -3.22 -1.59
N LYS A 136 6.27 -2.63 -2.47
CA LYS A 136 6.39 -2.82 -3.91
C LYS A 136 7.76 -2.38 -4.42
N ARG A 137 8.26 -1.22 -3.98
CA ARG A 137 9.61 -0.75 -4.31
C ARG A 137 10.67 -1.75 -3.86
N ALA A 138 10.59 -2.23 -2.62
CA ALA A 138 11.56 -3.18 -2.07
C ALA A 138 11.51 -4.54 -2.79
N VAL A 139 10.32 -5.03 -3.15
CA VAL A 139 10.14 -6.27 -3.92
C VAL A 139 10.72 -6.17 -5.32
N ASP A 140 10.51 -5.04 -6.00
CA ASP A 140 11.01 -4.79 -7.35
C ASP A 140 12.55 -4.71 -7.41
N LEU A 141 13.17 -4.10 -6.40
CA LEU A 141 14.62 -4.03 -6.28
C LEU A 141 15.23 -5.42 -6.02
N GLN A 142 14.50 -6.32 -5.38
CA GLN A 142 14.92 -7.70 -5.14
C GLN A 142 14.62 -8.64 -6.32
N GLY A 143 13.98 -8.14 -7.40
CA GLY A 143 13.57 -8.96 -8.53
C GLY A 143 12.51 -10.02 -8.20
N LYS A 144 11.74 -9.81 -7.13
CA LYS A 144 10.67 -10.72 -6.67
C LYS A 144 9.30 -10.15 -7.02
N THR A 145 8.22 -10.81 -6.60
CA THR A 145 6.87 -10.46 -7.07
C THR A 145 5.83 -10.43 -5.96
N ILE A 146 4.87 -9.51 -6.09
CA ILE A 146 3.60 -9.49 -5.35
C ILE A 146 2.51 -10.08 -6.24
N TYR A 147 1.85 -11.11 -5.73
CA TYR A 147 0.69 -11.76 -6.37
C TYR A 147 -0.61 -11.06 -5.93
N ASN A 148 -1.58 -10.96 -6.85
CA ASN A 148 -2.91 -10.40 -6.60
C ASN A 148 -4.00 -11.30 -7.17
N GLY A 149 -5.01 -11.63 -6.37
CA GLY A 149 -6.13 -12.45 -6.84
C GLY A 149 -6.76 -13.29 -5.74
N ALA A 150 -6.97 -14.58 -6.00
CA ALA A 150 -7.48 -15.53 -5.02
C ALA A 150 -6.50 -15.76 -3.84
N PRO A 151 -6.98 -16.08 -2.62
CA PRO A 151 -8.39 -16.26 -2.25
C PRO A 151 -9.12 -14.93 -2.12
N LEU A 152 -10.40 -14.92 -2.51
CA LEU A 152 -11.29 -13.79 -2.28
C LEU A 152 -11.88 -13.86 -0.87
N CYS A 153 -11.86 -12.75 -0.12
CA CYS A 153 -12.58 -12.64 1.14
C CYS A 153 -13.90 -11.87 0.96
N ALA A 154 -14.88 -12.10 1.83
CA ALA A 154 -16.07 -11.26 1.91
C ALA A 154 -15.77 -10.06 2.81
N HIS A 155 -15.59 -8.87 2.24
CA HIS A 155 -15.34 -7.66 3.00
C HIS A 155 -16.67 -7.10 3.54
N ASN A 156 -16.94 -7.42 4.80
CA ASN A 156 -18.13 -6.98 5.53
C ASN A 156 -17.78 -5.75 6.39
N LYS A 157 -17.97 -4.55 5.83
CA LYS A 157 -17.62 -3.29 6.50
C LYS A 157 -18.69 -2.89 7.51
N ALA A 158 -18.30 -2.52 8.73
CA ALA A 158 -19.23 -2.00 9.73
C ALA A 158 -19.75 -0.60 9.31
N PRO A 159 -21.05 -0.28 9.52
CA PRO A 159 -21.57 1.05 9.27
C PRO A 159 -20.88 2.11 10.13
N ARG A 160 -20.43 3.21 9.51
CA ARG A 160 -19.84 4.38 10.19
C ARG A 160 -19.98 5.64 9.35
N SER A 161 -19.82 6.82 9.96
CA SER A 161 -19.99 8.09 9.25
C SER A 161 -19.01 8.22 8.08
N THR A 162 -19.52 8.35 6.85
CA THR A 162 -18.66 8.63 5.68
C THR A 162 -17.99 10.00 5.77
N PHE A 163 -18.60 10.96 6.48
CA PHE A 163 -17.97 12.25 6.74
C PHE A 163 -16.82 12.16 7.75
N GLY A 164 -16.88 11.20 8.67
CA GLY A 164 -15.75 10.90 9.56
C GLY A 164 -14.58 10.33 8.76
N ASP A 165 -14.86 9.33 7.93
CA ASP A 165 -13.86 8.75 7.02
C ASP A 165 -13.22 9.82 6.12
N LEU A 166 -14.03 10.76 5.61
CA LEU A 166 -13.54 11.88 4.80
C LEU A 166 -12.61 12.81 5.59
N ALA A 167 -12.95 13.14 6.84
CA ALA A 167 -12.11 13.99 7.67
C ALA A 167 -10.72 13.37 7.90
N ASP A 168 -10.70 12.06 8.18
CA ASP A 168 -9.45 11.30 8.37
C ASP A 168 -8.63 11.19 7.07
N GLU A 169 -9.27 11.13 5.90
CA GLU A 169 -8.59 10.93 4.62
C GLU A 169 -8.13 12.25 3.97
N VAL A 170 -8.91 13.34 4.07
CA VAL A 170 -8.65 14.61 3.37
C VAL A 170 -7.27 15.19 3.72
N ALA A 171 -6.85 15.05 4.97
CA ALA A 171 -5.56 15.55 5.44
C ALA A 171 -4.36 14.87 4.73
N GLY A 172 -4.53 13.68 4.16
CA GLY A 172 -3.49 12.90 3.49
C GLY A 172 -3.64 12.75 1.98
N LEU A 173 -4.74 13.24 1.38
CA LEU A 173 -5.03 13.05 -0.05
C LEU A 173 -3.92 13.59 -0.96
N GLU A 174 -3.44 14.82 -0.72
CA GLU A 174 -2.34 15.40 -1.52
C GLU A 174 -1.05 14.59 -1.34
N LEU A 175 -0.72 14.21 -0.11
CA LEU A 175 0.48 13.40 0.16
C LEU A 175 0.41 12.04 -0.53
N ASN A 176 -0.77 11.44 -0.63
CA ASN A 176 -0.96 10.17 -1.32
C ASN A 176 -0.60 10.24 -2.82
N GLU A 177 -0.85 11.38 -3.49
CA GLU A 177 -0.46 11.58 -4.89
C GLU A 177 1.06 11.57 -5.07
N HIS A 178 1.80 12.07 -4.09
CA HIS A 178 3.26 12.27 -4.17
C HIS A 178 4.09 11.20 -3.47
N PHE A 179 3.52 10.46 -2.52
CA PHE A 179 4.26 9.52 -1.68
C PHE A 179 5.04 8.51 -2.52
N TRP A 180 4.38 7.89 -3.50
CA TRP A 180 5.02 6.89 -4.36
C TRP A 180 6.14 7.48 -5.24
N GLU A 181 6.03 8.73 -5.66
CA GLU A 181 7.07 9.43 -6.43
C GLU A 181 8.33 9.57 -5.59
N VAL A 182 8.17 9.94 -4.31
CA VAL A 182 9.29 10.00 -3.36
C VAL A 182 9.93 8.63 -3.19
N ILE A 183 9.12 7.58 -2.99
CA ILE A 183 9.63 6.21 -2.80
C ILE A 183 10.34 5.69 -4.04
N ASP A 184 9.83 5.99 -5.24
CA ASP A 184 10.39 5.47 -6.49
C ASP A 184 11.80 6.00 -6.79
N THR A 185 12.14 7.18 -6.27
CA THR A 185 13.50 7.75 -6.40
C THR A 185 14.54 7.07 -5.50
N VAL A 186 14.13 6.25 -4.54
CA VAL A 186 15.04 5.69 -3.53
C VAL A 186 15.82 4.49 -4.08
N ASN A 187 17.14 4.55 -3.90
CA ASN A 187 18.06 3.43 -4.16
C ASN A 187 18.81 3.10 -2.86
N PRO A 188 18.71 1.87 -2.35
CA PRO A 188 19.41 1.50 -1.12
C PRO A 188 20.89 1.25 -1.36
N GLU A 189 21.72 1.51 -0.34
CA GLU A 189 23.14 1.13 -0.35
C GLU A 189 23.32 -0.40 -0.41
N ARG A 190 22.37 -1.15 0.13
CA ARG A 190 22.32 -2.61 0.09
C ARG A 190 20.96 -3.07 -0.40
N GLU A 191 20.93 -3.78 -1.52
CA GLU A 191 19.73 -4.41 -2.07
C GLU A 191 19.20 -5.49 -1.12
N SER A 192 18.24 -5.08 -0.28
CA SER A 192 17.55 -5.92 0.70
C SER A 192 16.28 -5.19 1.15
N TYR A 193 15.32 -5.92 1.73
CA TYR A 193 14.12 -5.30 2.30
C TYR A 193 14.47 -4.27 3.37
N ARG A 194 15.35 -4.63 4.31
CA ARG A 194 15.84 -3.71 5.35
C ARG A 194 16.58 -2.52 4.74
N GLY A 195 17.48 -2.75 3.78
CA GLY A 195 18.23 -1.67 3.13
C GLY A 195 17.33 -0.67 2.41
N THR A 196 16.29 -1.16 1.72
CA THR A 196 15.29 -0.31 1.07
C THR A 196 14.50 0.49 2.10
N ALA A 197 14.03 -0.15 3.17
CA ALA A 197 13.31 0.51 4.25
C ALA A 197 14.15 1.58 4.96
N VAL A 198 15.45 1.33 5.20
CA VAL A 198 16.38 2.34 5.75
C VAL A 198 16.50 3.53 4.79
N ALA A 199 16.70 3.27 3.50
CA ALA A 199 16.87 4.33 2.52
C ALA A 199 15.60 5.18 2.37
N VAL A 200 14.42 4.55 2.41
CA VAL A 200 13.13 5.25 2.43
C VAL A 200 12.95 6.03 3.73
N GLY A 201 13.23 5.42 4.89
CA GLY A 201 13.14 6.08 6.19
C GLY A 201 13.97 7.37 6.24
N LYS A 202 15.23 7.30 5.79
CA LYS A 202 16.11 8.49 5.68
C LYS A 202 15.57 9.53 4.68
N ARG A 203 15.10 9.09 3.50
CA ARG A 203 14.56 9.98 2.47
C ARG A 203 13.32 10.75 2.94
N LEU A 204 12.47 10.07 3.70
CA LEU A 204 11.28 10.65 4.31
C LEU A 204 11.67 11.55 5.49
N GLU A 205 12.50 11.09 6.42
CA GLU A 205 12.90 11.88 7.59
C GLU A 205 13.61 13.19 7.22
N GLN A 206 14.49 13.16 6.22
CA GLN A 206 15.38 14.28 5.85
C GLN A 206 14.87 15.10 4.66
N GLY A 207 13.76 14.68 4.04
CA GLY A 207 13.21 15.35 2.87
C GLY A 207 12.60 16.71 3.19
N ASP A 208 12.73 17.66 2.27
CA ASP A 208 11.93 18.88 2.28
C ASP A 208 10.62 18.63 1.52
N PHE A 209 9.52 18.68 2.26
CA PHE A 209 8.15 18.50 1.75
C PHE A 209 7.27 19.71 2.07
N SER A 210 7.88 20.87 2.35
CA SER A 210 7.16 22.09 2.73
C SER A 210 6.23 22.64 1.65
N SER A 211 6.36 22.16 0.40
CA SER A 211 5.49 22.51 -0.72
C SER A 211 4.11 21.84 -0.69
N TRP A 212 3.94 20.77 0.10
CA TRP A 212 2.69 19.99 0.15
C TRP A 212 1.94 20.20 1.45
N GLN A 213 0.61 20.19 1.41
CA GLN A 213 -0.21 20.22 2.62
C GLN A 213 0.18 19.04 3.52
N ASN A 214 0.40 19.32 4.81
CA ASN A 214 0.83 18.34 5.80
C ASN A 214 2.17 17.61 5.47
N GLY A 215 3.01 18.14 4.58
CA GLY A 215 4.25 17.47 4.16
C GLY A 215 5.19 17.02 5.29
N ALA A 216 5.20 17.75 6.42
CA ALA A 216 5.96 17.35 7.62
C ALA A 216 5.54 15.99 8.21
N PHE A 217 4.33 15.50 7.90
CA PHE A 217 3.89 14.15 8.25
C PHE A 217 4.74 13.07 7.57
N LEU A 218 5.28 13.32 6.38
CA LEU A 218 6.21 12.41 5.72
C LEU A 218 7.52 12.27 6.53
N ASN A 219 8.02 13.37 7.10
CA ASN A 219 9.18 13.33 7.99
C ASN A 219 8.89 12.50 9.25
N HIS A 220 7.70 12.66 9.82
CA HIS A 220 7.23 11.85 10.95
C HIS A 220 7.18 10.34 10.60
N CYS A 221 6.61 10.00 9.44
CA CYS A 221 6.59 8.64 8.91
C CYS A 221 8.01 8.07 8.73
N GLY A 222 8.95 8.88 8.24
CA GLY A 222 10.35 8.49 8.08
C GLY A 222 11.01 8.10 9.40
N LYS A 223 10.84 8.94 10.43
CA LYS A 223 11.34 8.65 11.78
C LYS A 223 10.77 7.35 12.34
N TYR A 224 9.46 7.17 12.28
CA TYR A 224 8.81 5.96 12.81
C TYR A 224 9.19 4.68 12.05
N LEU A 225 9.43 4.78 10.74
CA LEU A 225 9.96 3.67 9.96
C LEU A 225 11.38 3.29 10.41
N LEU A 226 12.24 4.27 10.73
CA LEU A 226 13.58 4.00 11.27
C LEU A 226 13.50 3.38 12.68
N ASP A 227 12.65 3.92 13.55
CA ASP A 227 12.42 3.37 14.90
C ASP A 227 11.94 1.90 14.82
N TRP A 228 11.06 1.58 13.87
CA TRP A 228 10.64 0.20 13.58
C TRP A 228 11.81 -0.72 13.24
N LEU A 229 12.73 -0.26 12.40
CA LEU A 229 13.89 -1.06 11.97
C LEU A 229 14.89 -1.28 13.12
N ASP A 230 14.97 -0.34 14.07
CA ASP A 230 15.76 -0.48 15.29
C ASP A 230 15.10 -1.47 16.27
N CYS A 231 13.77 -1.49 16.37
CA CYS A 231 13.04 -2.52 17.11
C CYS A 231 13.32 -3.93 16.54
N LEU A 232 13.27 -4.09 15.21
CA LEU A 232 13.58 -5.37 14.56
C LEU A 232 15.02 -5.83 14.82
N GLU A 233 15.98 -4.91 14.80
CA GLU A 233 17.39 -5.19 15.10
C GLU A 233 17.56 -5.66 16.55
N THR A 234 16.87 -5.00 17.47
CA THR A 234 16.86 -5.36 18.90
C THR A 234 16.34 -6.78 19.10
N ILE A 235 15.20 -7.13 18.49
CA ILE A 235 14.58 -8.47 18.59
C ILE A 235 15.53 -9.54 18.03
N THR A 236 16.16 -9.27 16.89
CA THR A 236 17.06 -10.22 16.22
C THR A 236 18.32 -10.44 17.06
N SER A 237 18.88 -9.38 17.64
CA SER A 237 20.06 -9.44 18.50
C SER A 237 19.81 -10.24 19.79
N HIS A 238 18.65 -10.07 20.42
CA HIS A 238 18.25 -10.86 21.59
C HIS A 238 18.05 -12.34 21.25
N SER A 239 17.44 -12.64 20.09
CA SER A 239 17.24 -14.01 19.62
C SER A 239 18.55 -14.73 19.32
N ALA A 240 19.60 -13.99 18.93
CA ALA A 240 20.94 -14.54 18.67
C ALA A 240 21.76 -14.78 19.96
N ASN A 241 21.45 -14.09 21.06
CA ASN A 241 22.15 -14.19 22.34
C ASN A 241 21.16 -14.37 23.52
N PRO A 242 20.52 -15.54 23.68
CA PRO A 242 19.53 -15.78 24.72
C PRO A 242 20.09 -15.81 26.16
N SER A 243 21.41 -15.74 26.35
CA SER A 243 22.09 -15.91 27.64
C SER A 243 22.52 -14.60 28.33
N ALA A 244 21.94 -13.45 27.97
CA ALA A 244 22.34 -12.13 28.51
C ALA A 244 21.37 -11.53 29.54
N THR A 245 20.44 -12.31 30.09
CA THR A 245 19.54 -11.85 31.17
C THR A 245 19.47 -12.88 32.29
N GLU A 246 20.34 -12.71 33.28
CA GLU A 246 20.07 -12.89 34.73
C GLU A 246 20.40 -11.57 35.43
#